data_AF-A0A7V7WUN8-F1
#
_entry.id   AF-A0A7V7WUN8-F1
#
_cell.length_a   1.000
_cell.length_b   1.000
_cell.length_c   1.000
_cell.angle_alpha   90.00
_cell.angle_beta   90.00
_cell.angle_gamma   90.00
#
_symmetry.space_group_name_H-M   'P 1'
#
loop_
_entity.id
_entity.type
_entity.pdbx_description
1 polymer ?
#
loop_
_entity_poly.entity_id
_entity_poly.type
_entity_poly.pdbx_seq_one_letter_code
_entity_poly.pdbx_strand_id
1 'polypeptide(L)' 'MRPIQDLELQRPTTLAEAATLLAAGGARAIAGGTDLVPNMRRGLVDAERLVDLGA' A
#
# COMPACT_ATOMS: atom_id res chain seq x y z
N MET A 1 18.35 -6.46 1.35
CA MET A 1 16.99 -5.89 1.22
C MET A 1 17.03 -4.87 0.11
N ARG A 2 16.07 -4.88 -0.83
CA ARG A 2 15.96 -3.79 -1.81
C ARG A 2 15.26 -2.58 -1.17
N PRO A 3 15.71 -1.35 -1.45
CA PRO A 3 14.93 -0.16 -1.14
C PRO A 3 13.62 -0.18 -1.93
N ILE A 4 12.54 0.29 -1.30
CA ILE A 4 11.27 0.57 -1.99
C ILE A 4 11.38 2.02 -2.47
N GLN A 5 11.28 2.24 -3.78
CA GLN A 5 11.41 3.55 -4.41
C GLN A 5 10.04 4.05 -4.87
N ASP A 6 9.85 5.37 -4.88
CA ASP A 6 8.69 6.06 -5.48
C ASP A 6 7.31 5.56 -5.01
N LEU A 7 7.19 5.22 -3.71
CA LEU A 7 5.95 4.76 -3.11
C LEU A 7 5.10 5.92 -2.58
N GLU A 8 3.87 6.03 -3.06
CA GLU A 8 2.88 6.96 -2.51
C GLU A 8 2.09 6.32 -1.36
N LEU A 9 1.94 7.00 -0.22
CA LEU A 9 1.12 6.54 0.90
C LEU A 9 -0.12 7.44 1.05
N GLN A 10 -1.29 6.84 0.92
CA GLN A 10 -2.59 7.47 1.09
C GLN A 10 -3.23 7.04 2.41
N ARG A 11 -3.77 8.01 3.17
CA ARG A 11 -4.42 7.81 4.47
C ARG A 11 -5.86 8.32 4.44
N PRO A 12 -6.78 7.58 3.79
CA PRO A 12 -8.19 7.96 3.73
C PRO A 12 -8.81 8.00 5.13
N THR A 13 -9.78 8.87 5.30
CA THR A 13 -10.51 9.03 6.56
C THR A 13 -11.83 8.27 6.57
N THR A 14 -12.24 7.76 5.41
CA THR A 14 -13.45 6.95 5.25
C THR A 14 -13.19 5.69 4.44
N LEU A 15 -14.02 4.68 4.66
CA LEU A 15 -13.98 3.43 3.87
C LEU A 15 -14.28 3.69 2.38
N ALA A 16 -15.13 4.68 2.08
CA ALA A 16 -15.47 5.05 0.71
C ALA A 16 -14.27 5.66 -0.04
N GLU A 17 -13.50 6.53 0.61
CA GLU A 17 -12.25 7.08 0.06
C GLU A 17 -11.24 5.95 -0.17
N ALA A 18 -11.08 5.06 0.81
CA ALA A 18 -10.18 3.92 0.70
C ALA A 18 -10.54 3.02 -0.50
N ALA A 19 -11.82 2.68 -0.66
CA ALA A 19 -12.30 1.88 -1.78
C ALA A 19 -12.04 2.57 -3.14
N THR A 20 -12.25 3.89 -3.20
CA THR A 20 -12.00 4.68 -4.41
C THR A 20 -10.51 4.67 -4.78
N LEU A 21 -9.63 4.86 -3.80
CA LEU A 21 -8.18 4.85 -4.00
C LEU A 21 -7.64 3.47 -4.39
N LEU A 22 -8.21 2.40 -3.83
CA LEU A 22 -7.85 1.02 -4.16
C LEU A 22 -8.35 0.58 -5.54
N ALA A 23 -9.43 1.19 -6.05
CA ALA A 23 -9.89 0.95 -7.40
C ALA A 23 -8.96 1.54 -8.47
N ALA A 24 -8.09 2.49 -8.10
CA ALA A 24 -7.01 2.94 -8.97
C ALA A 24 -5.96 1.83 -9.11
N GLY A 25 -5.60 1.49 -10.35
CA GLY A 25 -4.54 0.52 -10.62
C GLY A 25 -3.22 0.89 -9.94
N GLY A 26 -2.40 -0.11 -9.60
CA GLY A 26 -1.12 0.11 -8.91
C GLY A 26 -1.21 0.35 -7.40
N ALA A 27 -2.43 0.43 -6.84
CA ALA A 27 -2.66 0.57 -5.41
C ALA A 27 -2.74 -0.78 -4.68
N ARG A 28 -2.24 -0.83 -3.44
CA ARG A 28 -2.43 -1.95 -2.51
C ARG A 28 -2.87 -1.45 -1.13
N ALA A 29 -3.73 -2.21 -0.47
CA ALA A 29 -4.08 -1.95 0.92
C ALA A 29 -2.91 -2.30 1.85
N ILE A 30 -2.68 -1.51 2.88
CA ILE A 30 -1.76 -1.80 3.97
C ILE A 30 -2.45 -1.57 5.32
N ALA A 31 -2.15 -2.43 6.29
CA ALA A 31 -2.52 -2.24 7.70
C ALA A 31 -1.24 -2.36 8.54
N GLY A 32 -1.09 -3.41 9.34
CA GLY A 32 0.15 -3.66 10.10
C GLY A 32 1.40 -3.93 9.26
N GLY A 33 1.26 -4.17 7.95
CA GLY A 33 2.37 -4.28 7.00
C GLY A 33 3.28 -5.52 7.15
N THR A 34 2.96 -6.44 8.07
CA THR A 34 3.82 -7.59 8.44
C THR A 34 4.06 -8.59 7.32
N ASP A 35 3.14 -8.70 6.36
CA ASP A 35 3.32 -9.49 5.14
C ASP A 35 3.81 -8.65 3.96
N LEU A 36 3.08 -7.56 3.68
CA LEU A 36 3.29 -6.73 2.49
C LEU A 36 4.70 -6.13 2.45
N VAL A 37 5.16 -5.49 3.53
CA VAL A 37 6.43 -4.74 3.53
C VAL A 37 7.64 -5.68 3.39
N PRO A 38 7.73 -6.82 4.10
CA PRO A 38 8.78 -7.79 3.83
C PRO A 38 8.77 -8.33 2.40
N ASN A 39 7.60 -8.59 1.82
CA ASN A 39 7.49 -9.10 0.44
C ASN A 39 7.88 -8.04 -0.60
N MET A 40 7.56 -6.76 -0.38
CA MET A 40 8.06 -5.66 -1.22
C MET A 40 9.58 -5.52 -1.15
N ARG A 41 10.17 -5.61 0.04
CA ARG A 41 11.64 -5.53 0.25
C ARG A 41 12.41 -6.70 -0.38
N ARG A 42 11.75 -7.85 -0.53
CA ARG A 42 12.26 -9.03 -1.27
C ARG A 42 12.02 -8.93 -2.77
N GLY A 43 11.18 -8.01 -3.22
CA GLY A 43 10.81 -7.87 -4.62
C GLY A 43 9.82 -8.88 -5.14
N LEU A 44 9.02 -9.45 -4.23
CA LEU A 44 7.96 -10.42 -4.56
C LEU A 44 6.63 -9.72 -4.84
N VAL A 45 6.49 -8.47 -4.39
CA VAL A 45 5.30 -7.66 -4.53
C VAL A 45 5.73 -6.24 -4.88
N ASP A 46 5.11 -5.67 -5.91
CA ASP A 46 5.26 -4.26 -6.26
C ASP A 46 3.94 -3.50 -6.02
N ALA A 47 4.08 -2.22 -5.68
CA ALA A 47 2.99 -1.26 -5.53
C ALA A 47 3.52 0.14 -5.81
N GLU A 48 2.75 0.93 -6.53
CA GLU A 48 3.01 2.36 -6.74
C GLU A 48 2.39 3.18 -5.59
N ARG A 49 1.27 2.69 -5.06
CA ARG A 49 0.52 3.33 -3.99
C ARG A 49 0.13 2.35 -2.90
N LEU A 50 0.25 2.78 -1.65
CA LEU A 50 -0.35 2.11 -0.50
C LEU A 50 -1.53 2.92 0.04
N VAL A 51 -2.61 2.23 0.37
CA VAL A 51 -3.77 2.80 1.05
C VAL A 51 -3.78 2.23 2.47
N ASP A 52 -3.49 3.10 3.44
CA ASP A 52 -3.45 2.75 4.85
C ASP A 52 -4.87 2.56 5.39
N LEU A 53 -5.14 1.37 5.91
CA LEU A 53 -6.40 0.98 6.55
C LEU A 53 -6.22 0.79 8.07
N GLY A 54 -5.04 1.09 8.61
CA GLY A 54 -4.77 1.06 10.04
C GLY A 54 -5.57 2.13 10.79
N ALA A 55 -5.92 1.83 12.04
CA ALA A 55 -6.54 2.77 12.98
C ALA A 55 -5.48 3.58 13.74
#